data_AF-A0A9E2YRE1-F1
#
_entry.id   AF-A0A9E2YRE1-F1
#
_cell.length_a   1.000
_cell.length_b   1.000
_cell.length_c   1.000
_cell.angle_alpha   90.00
_cell.angle_beta   90.00
_cell.angle_gamma   90.00
#
_symmetry.space_group_name_H-M   'P 1'
#
loop_
_entity.id
_entity.type
_entity.pdbx_description
1 polymer ?
#
loop_
_entity_poly.entity_id
_entity_poly.type
_entity_poly.pdbx_seq_one_letter_code
_entity_poly.pdbx_strand_id
1 'polypeptide(L)'
;MKEFLRRIQFLFHRAQFNRELEEEMRDHLDRKAADGLSPQGARRQFGNVTLLMEDSRQVWTWTWLEQLAQDVRYAVRTMSANRLFTAMAVISLALGIGANTAIYSFMDAILVRALPVDHPEQLVIFNWRAKKDAPVVQSHWGSSYDDPGHGVTSPNFSYRTLNIVNDKSVLSALFG
;
A
#
# COMPACT_ATOMS: atom_id res chain seq x y z
N MET A 1 -13.88 7.45 5.36
CA MET A 1 -14.74 6.26 5.18
C MET A 1 -16.21 6.60 4.85
N LYS A 2 -16.90 7.44 5.62
CA LYS A 2 -18.31 7.81 5.35
C LYS A 2 -18.55 8.42 3.97
N GLU A 3 -17.60 9.20 3.46
CA GLU A 3 -17.70 9.85 2.15
C GLU A 3 -17.54 8.89 0.97
N PHE A 4 -16.69 7.87 1.13
CA PHE A 4 -16.53 6.77 0.17
C PHE A 4 -17.80 5.91 0.12
N LEU A 5 -18.38 5.60 1.28
CA LEU A 5 -19.67 4.90 1.37
C LEU A 5 -20.83 5.73 0.80
N ARG A 6 -20.82 7.05 0.99
CA ARG A 6 -21.82 7.95 0.42
C ARG A 6 -21.69 8.03 -1.11
N ARG A 7 -20.46 8.03 -1.63
CA ARG A 7 -20.19 7.91 -3.08
C ARG A 7 -20.67 6.57 -3.64
N ILE A 8 -20.44 5.46 -2.92
CA ILE A 8 -20.98 4.13 -3.26
C ILE A 8 -22.51 4.10 -3.22
N GLN A 9 -23.15 4.78 -2.26
CA GLN A 9 -24.61 4.84 -2.17
C GLN A 9 -25.21 5.72 -3.28
N PHE A 10 -24.49 6.74 -3.74
CA PHE A 10 -24.87 7.52 -4.92
C PHE A 10 -24.83 6.69 -6.22
N LEU A 11 -24.02 5.62 -6.25
CA LEU A 11 -24.09 4.57 -7.29
C LEU A 11 -25.42 3.80 -7.26
N PHE A 12 -26.18 3.93 -6.17
CA PHE A 12 -27.59 3.54 -6.07
C PHE A 12 -28.54 4.04 -7.17
N HIS A 13 -28.35 5.31 -7.54
CA HIS A 13 -29.47 6.21 -7.80
C HIS A 13 -29.73 6.51 -9.29
N ARG A 14 -29.11 5.79 -10.24
CA ARG A 14 -29.35 5.98 -11.70
C ARG A 14 -30.81 5.96 -12.06
N ALA A 15 -31.50 4.95 -11.55
CA ALA A 15 -32.88 4.71 -11.91
C ALA A 15 -33.74 5.88 -11.43
N GLN A 16 -33.39 6.49 -10.31
CA GLN A 16 -34.09 7.64 -9.79
C GLN A 16 -33.75 8.91 -10.58
N PHE A 17 -32.48 9.16 -10.86
CA PHE A 17 -32.06 10.33 -11.65
C PHE A 17 -32.60 10.29 -13.09
N ASN A 18 -32.50 9.15 -13.77
CA ASN A 18 -33.07 9.01 -15.12
C ASN A 18 -34.59 9.18 -15.11
N ARG A 19 -35.29 8.68 -14.09
CA ARG A 19 -36.74 8.88 -13.95
C ARG A 19 -37.08 10.35 -13.75
N GLU A 20 -36.38 11.03 -12.84
CA GLU A 20 -36.60 12.44 -12.50
C GLU A 20 -36.33 13.34 -13.71
N LEU A 21 -35.27 13.07 -14.47
CA LEU A 21 -34.94 13.78 -15.72
C LEU A 21 -35.98 13.53 -16.82
N GLU A 22 -36.45 12.28 -16.95
CA GLU A 22 -37.48 11.91 -17.93
C GLU A 22 -38.84 12.54 -17.58
N GLU A 23 -39.14 12.65 -16.29
CA GLU A 23 -40.33 13.29 -15.74
C GLU A 23 -40.29 14.81 -15.97
N GLU A 24 -39.17 15.48 -15.67
CA GLU A 24 -38.98 16.91 -15.92
C GLU A 24 -39.04 17.26 -17.42
N MET A 25 -38.52 16.40 -18.29
CA MET A 25 -38.65 16.57 -19.75
C MET A 25 -40.11 16.45 -20.24
N ARG A 26 -40.89 15.52 -19.67
CA ARG A 26 -42.33 15.40 -20.01
C ARG A 26 -43.09 16.63 -19.59
N ASP A 27 -42.86 17.10 -18.37
CA ASP A 27 -43.46 18.31 -17.82
C ASP A 27 -43.21 19.54 -18.72
N HIS A 28 -41.98 19.66 -19.21
CA HIS A 28 -41.60 20.73 -20.12
C HIS A 28 -42.28 20.65 -21.49
N LEU A 29 -42.49 19.45 -22.03
CA LEU A 29 -43.19 19.23 -23.29
C LEU A 29 -44.69 19.49 -23.15
N ASP A 30 -45.29 19.09 -22.03
CA ASP A 30 -46.72 19.28 -21.75
C ASP A 30 -47.06 20.76 -21.55
N ARG A 31 -46.22 21.53 -20.84
CA ARG A 31 -46.39 22.99 -20.72
C ARG A 31 -46.32 23.69 -22.08
N LYS A 32 -45.38 23.29 -22.95
CA LYS A 32 -45.28 23.84 -24.31
C LYS A 32 -46.46 23.44 -25.21
N ALA A 33 -47.03 22.26 -25.00
CA ALA A 33 -48.25 21.84 -25.69
C ALA A 33 -49.48 22.64 -25.22
N ALA A 34 -49.56 22.96 -23.93
CA ALA A 34 -50.60 23.82 -23.36
C ALA A 34 -50.52 25.27 -23.87
N ASP A 35 -49.32 25.78 -24.15
CA ASP A 35 -49.08 27.08 -24.79
C ASP A 35 -49.41 27.11 -26.31
N GLY A 36 -50.03 26.05 -26.85
CA GLY A 36 -50.57 26.01 -28.21
C GLY A 36 -49.57 25.57 -29.29
N LEU A 37 -48.38 25.09 -28.92
CA LEU A 37 -47.45 24.51 -29.89
C LEU A 37 -47.85 23.08 -30.25
N SER A 38 -47.71 22.73 -31.55
CA SER A 38 -47.86 21.33 -31.97
C SER A 38 -46.77 20.45 -31.32
N PRO A 39 -47.05 19.17 -31.02
CA PRO A 39 -46.09 18.26 -30.36
C PRO A 39 -44.75 18.14 -31.11
N GLN A 40 -44.76 18.36 -32.42
CA GLN A 40 -43.58 18.34 -33.28
C GLN A 40 -42.76 19.65 -33.19
N GLY A 41 -43.42 20.80 -33.01
CA GLY A 41 -42.77 22.09 -32.80
C GLY A 41 -42.08 22.19 -31.43
N ALA A 42 -42.71 21.65 -30.39
CA ALA A 42 -42.14 21.59 -29.04
C ALA A 42 -40.83 20.78 -29.00
N ARG A 43 -40.78 19.64 -29.70
CA ARG A 43 -39.57 18.79 -29.82
C ARG A 43 -38.43 19.47 -30.58
N ARG A 44 -38.73 20.23 -31.64
CA ARG A 44 -37.71 20.97 -32.41
C ARG A 44 -37.06 22.09 -31.59
N GLN A 45 -37.84 22.76 -30.75
CA GLN A 45 -37.36 23.90 -29.95
C GLN A 45 -36.73 23.47 -28.61
N PHE A 46 -36.97 22.23 -28.15
CA PHE A 46 -36.31 21.66 -26.98
C PHE A 46 -34.79 21.46 -27.17
N GLY A 47 -34.33 21.48 -28.43
CA GLY A 47 -32.91 21.38 -28.75
C GLY A 47 -32.34 19.98 -28.48
N ASN A 48 -31.10 19.75 -28.90
CA ASN A 48 -30.45 18.45 -28.85
C ASN A 48 -30.22 18.01 -27.39
N VAL A 49 -31.17 17.23 -26.85
CA VAL A 49 -31.17 16.69 -25.47
C VAL A 49 -29.89 15.94 -25.14
N THR A 50 -29.28 15.30 -26.14
CA THR A 50 -28.00 14.59 -26.02
C THR A 50 -26.85 15.54 -25.64
N LEU A 51 -26.90 16.79 -26.11
CA LEU A 51 -25.87 17.82 -25.89
C LEU A 51 -25.91 18.37 -24.45
N LEU A 52 -27.12 18.46 -23.87
CA LEU A 52 -27.33 18.79 -22.45
C LEU A 52 -26.88 17.65 -21.50
N MET A 53 -27.00 16.39 -21.95
CA MET A 53 -26.45 15.25 -21.21
C MET A 53 -24.93 15.13 -21.31
N GLU A 54 -24.34 15.51 -22.44
CA GLU A 54 -22.89 15.44 -22.71
C GLU A 54 -22.07 16.33 -21.77
N ASP A 55 -22.62 17.48 -21.38
CA ASP A 55 -21.96 18.45 -20.49
C ASP A 55 -21.96 18.00 -19.01
N SER A 56 -22.73 16.95 -18.67
CA SER A 56 -22.84 16.45 -17.29
C SER A 56 -21.79 15.39 -16.98
N ARG A 57 -20.67 15.84 -16.40
CA ARG A 57 -19.58 15.01 -15.86
C ARG A 57 -20.04 13.90 -14.89
N GLN A 58 -21.19 14.11 -14.24
CA GLN A 58 -21.78 13.18 -13.28
C GLN A 58 -22.43 11.97 -13.97
N VAL A 59 -23.04 12.16 -15.14
CA VAL A 59 -23.60 11.08 -15.97
C VAL A 59 -22.48 10.18 -16.53
N TRP A 60 -21.37 10.79 -16.94
CA TRP A 60 -20.21 10.04 -17.45
C TRP A 60 -19.52 9.22 -16.36
N THR A 61 -19.26 9.82 -15.20
CA THR A 61 -18.68 9.11 -14.04
C THR A 61 -19.53 7.90 -13.64
N TRP A 62 -20.85 8.07 -13.71
CA TRP A 62 -21.79 7.06 -13.31
C TRP A 62 -21.90 5.89 -14.31
N THR A 63 -21.88 6.20 -15.60
CA THR A 63 -21.84 5.20 -16.67
C THR A 63 -20.57 4.34 -16.59
N TRP A 64 -19.42 4.95 -16.32
CA TRP A 64 -18.16 4.21 -16.16
C TRP A 64 -18.16 3.27 -14.93
N LEU A 65 -18.77 3.69 -13.82
CA LEU A 65 -18.87 2.86 -12.61
C LEU A 65 -19.79 1.65 -12.80
N GLU A 66 -20.88 1.80 -13.54
CA GLU A 66 -21.75 0.67 -13.90
C GLU A 66 -21.08 -0.29 -14.86
N GLN A 67 -20.36 0.23 -15.87
CA GLN A 67 -19.56 -0.59 -16.77
C GLN A 67 -18.53 -1.38 -15.97
N LEU A 68 -17.81 -0.73 -15.05
CA LEU A 68 -16.85 -1.40 -14.17
C LEU A 68 -17.51 -2.46 -13.28
N ALA A 69 -18.68 -2.19 -12.71
CA ALA A 69 -19.41 -3.18 -11.91
C ALA A 69 -19.89 -4.38 -12.76
N GLN A 70 -20.34 -4.11 -13.99
CA GLN A 70 -20.74 -5.15 -14.94
C GLN A 70 -19.55 -6.00 -15.37
N ASP A 71 -18.41 -5.37 -15.65
CA ASP A 71 -17.15 -6.02 -16.01
C ASP A 71 -16.61 -6.85 -14.85
N VAL A 72 -16.64 -6.34 -13.62
CA VAL A 72 -16.25 -7.09 -12.41
C VAL A 72 -17.17 -8.29 -12.21
N ARG A 73 -18.49 -8.13 -12.33
CA ARG A 73 -19.44 -9.25 -12.21
C ARG A 73 -19.19 -10.30 -13.29
N TYR A 74 -18.91 -9.86 -14.51
CA TYR A 74 -18.58 -10.73 -15.62
C TYR A 74 -17.25 -11.46 -15.39
N ALA A 75 -16.22 -10.76 -14.92
CA ALA A 75 -14.92 -11.32 -14.59
C ALA A 75 -15.03 -12.37 -13.48
N VAL A 76 -15.76 -12.07 -12.39
CA VAL A 76 -16.01 -13.02 -11.28
C VAL A 76 -16.76 -14.26 -11.79
N ARG A 77 -17.77 -14.09 -12.64
CA ARG A 77 -18.50 -15.22 -13.24
C ARG A 77 -17.56 -16.08 -14.11
N THR A 78 -16.70 -15.44 -14.89
CA THR A 78 -15.73 -16.10 -15.76
C THR A 78 -14.64 -16.84 -14.95
N MET A 79 -14.14 -16.22 -13.89
CA MET A 79 -13.21 -16.83 -12.93
C MET A 79 -13.82 -18.05 -12.22
N SER A 80 -15.10 -17.94 -11.85
CA SER A 80 -15.86 -19.03 -11.20
C SER A 80 -16.15 -20.20 -12.14
N ALA A 81 -16.23 -19.94 -13.45
CA ALA A 81 -16.35 -20.96 -14.47
C ALA A 81 -15.00 -21.68 -14.71
N ASN A 82 -13.89 -20.94 -14.73
CA ASN A 82 -12.53 -21.46 -14.93
C ASN A 82 -11.76 -21.57 -13.62
N ARG A 83 -12.24 -22.44 -12.72
CA ARG A 83 -11.74 -22.54 -11.32
C ARG A 83 -10.25 -22.88 -11.23
N LEU A 84 -9.73 -23.74 -12.10
CA LEU A 84 -8.34 -24.19 -12.03
C LEU A 84 -7.35 -23.06 -12.34
N PHE A 85 -7.58 -22.32 -13.43
CA PHE A 85 -6.76 -21.18 -13.81
C PHE A 85 -6.80 -20.08 -12.75
N THR A 86 -7.99 -19.75 -12.26
CA THR A 86 -8.19 -18.77 -11.19
C THR A 86 -7.45 -19.18 -9.92
N ALA A 87 -7.54 -20.45 -9.51
CA ALA A 87 -6.83 -20.96 -8.34
C ALA A 87 -5.31 -20.81 -8.47
N MET A 88 -4.73 -21.19 -9.62
CA MET A 88 -3.31 -21.02 -9.88
C MET A 88 -2.88 -19.55 -9.85
N ALA A 89 -3.66 -18.66 -10.47
CA ALA A 89 -3.40 -17.22 -10.45
C ALA A 89 -3.45 -16.65 -9.03
N VAL A 90 -4.46 -17.05 -8.24
CA VAL A 90 -4.61 -16.62 -6.84
C VAL A 90 -3.46 -17.14 -5.98
N ILE A 91 -3.08 -18.40 -6.12
CA ILE A 91 -1.95 -18.99 -5.37
C ILE A 91 -0.65 -18.26 -5.71
N SER A 92 -0.38 -18.02 -7.00
CA SER A 92 0.82 -17.30 -7.44
C SER A 92 0.87 -15.89 -6.85
N LEU A 93 -0.24 -15.15 -6.92
CA LEU A 93 -0.35 -13.81 -6.35
C LEU A 93 -0.19 -13.82 -4.83
N ALA A 94 -0.85 -14.76 -4.14
CA ALA A 94 -0.77 -14.93 -2.70
C ALA A 94 0.67 -15.27 -2.26
N LEU A 95 1.36 -16.12 -3.02
CA LEU A 95 2.75 -16.47 -2.74
C LEU A 95 3.67 -15.26 -2.93
N GLY A 96 3.51 -14.50 -4.00
CA GLY A 96 4.32 -13.30 -4.26
C GLY A 96 4.14 -12.22 -3.19
N ILE A 97 2.90 -11.91 -2.82
CA ILE A 97 2.59 -10.92 -1.78
C ILE A 97 3.01 -11.45 -0.40
N GLY A 98 2.69 -12.71 -0.10
CA GLY A 98 2.96 -13.35 1.17
C GLY A 98 4.44 -13.53 1.45
N ALA A 99 5.22 -13.96 0.45
CA ALA A 99 6.67 -14.11 0.58
C ALA A 99 7.34 -12.77 0.86
N ASN A 100 7.00 -11.72 0.11
CA ASN A 100 7.55 -10.38 0.36
C ASN A 100 7.18 -9.88 1.76
N THR A 101 5.92 -10.05 2.17
CA THR A 101 5.44 -9.67 3.51
C THR A 101 6.16 -10.45 4.61
N ALA A 102 6.37 -11.76 4.43
CA ALA A 102 7.05 -12.62 5.38
C ALA A 102 8.53 -12.25 5.53
N ILE A 103 9.22 -11.97 4.43
CA ILE A 103 10.62 -11.50 4.45
C ILE A 103 10.71 -10.19 5.24
N TYR A 104 9.84 -9.23 4.96
CA TYR A 104 9.83 -7.96 5.69
C TYR A 104 9.52 -8.16 7.18
N SER A 105 8.52 -8.95 7.52
CA SER A 105 8.17 -9.23 8.93
C SER A 105 9.30 -9.95 9.66
N PHE A 106 10.01 -10.85 9.00
CA PHE A 106 11.17 -11.54 9.55
C PHE A 106 12.35 -10.60 9.75
N MET A 107 12.65 -9.76 8.76
CA MET A 107 13.68 -8.73 8.86
C MET A 107 13.36 -7.73 9.98
N ASP A 108 12.11 -7.29 10.09
CA ASP A 108 11.67 -6.39 11.16
C ASP A 108 11.88 -7.02 12.55
N ALA A 109 11.52 -8.30 12.71
CA ALA A 109 11.70 -9.02 13.97
C ALA A 109 13.16 -9.22 14.39
N ILE A 110 14.10 -9.29 13.44
CA ILE A 110 15.52 -9.56 13.71
C ILE A 110 16.39 -8.31 13.71
N LEU A 111 16.14 -7.39 12.78
CA LEU A 111 16.99 -6.22 12.52
C LEU A 111 16.44 -4.94 13.15
N VAL A 112 15.12 -4.81 13.28
CA VAL A 112 14.45 -3.55 13.66
C VAL A 112 13.90 -3.60 15.08
N ARG A 113 13.39 -4.76 15.51
CA ARG A 113 12.97 -4.95 16.90
C ARG A 113 14.20 -4.86 17.79
N ALA A 114 14.25 -3.80 18.59
CA ALA A 114 15.32 -3.60 19.57
C ALA A 114 15.54 -4.90 20.36
N LEU A 115 16.81 -5.28 20.53
CA LEU A 115 17.21 -6.38 21.40
C LEU A 115 16.43 -6.27 22.72
N PRO A 116 15.91 -7.38 23.29
CA PRO A 116 15.12 -7.35 24.53
C PRO A 116 16.02 -7.04 25.72
N VAL A 117 16.46 -5.78 25.80
CA VAL A 117 17.29 -5.18 26.84
C VAL A 117 16.56 -3.93 27.34
N ASP A 118 16.69 -3.62 28.63
CA ASP A 118 15.91 -2.55 29.27
C ASP A 118 16.20 -1.16 28.70
N HIS A 119 17.43 -0.94 28.20
CA HIS A 119 17.93 0.35 27.68
C HIS A 119 18.66 0.18 26.33
N PRO A 120 17.93 -0.04 25.22
CA PRO A 120 18.54 -0.27 23.91
C PRO A 120 19.38 0.90 23.38
N GLU A 121 19.08 2.13 23.80
CA GLU A 121 19.84 3.35 23.46
C GLU A 121 21.24 3.41 24.09
N GLN A 122 21.49 2.59 25.12
CA GLN A 122 22.80 2.52 25.80
C GLN A 122 23.69 1.41 25.23
N LEU A 123 23.22 0.68 24.22
CA LEU A 123 23.99 -0.39 23.59
C LEU A 123 25.20 0.20 22.85
N VAL A 124 26.39 -0.26 23.23
CA VAL A 124 27.66 0.10 22.60
C VAL A 124 28.32 -1.10 21.95
N ILE A 125 28.93 -0.90 20.79
CA ILE A 125 29.73 -1.95 20.12
C ILE A 125 31.16 -1.87 20.63
N PHE A 126 31.58 -2.91 21.34
CA PHE A 126 32.94 -3.02 21.84
C PHE A 126 33.89 -3.50 20.73
N ASN A 127 34.85 -2.66 20.35
CA ASN A 127 35.87 -2.99 19.36
C ASN A 127 37.26 -2.96 20.00
N TRP A 128 38.12 -3.92 19.65
CA TRP A 128 39.56 -3.80 19.92
C TRP A 128 40.24 -3.14 18.72
N ARG A 129 41.31 -2.42 18.99
CA ARG A 129 42.11 -1.71 18.00
C ARG A 129 43.57 -2.13 18.13
N ALA A 130 44.23 -2.39 17.02
CA ALA A 130 45.66 -2.63 16.98
C ALA A 130 46.30 -2.02 15.73
N LYS A 131 47.62 -1.86 15.77
CA LYS A 131 48.39 -1.50 14.57
C LYS A 131 48.33 -2.65 13.56
N LYS A 132 48.54 -2.33 12.28
CA LYS A 132 48.43 -3.28 11.15
C LYS A 132 49.35 -4.51 11.32
N ASP A 133 50.50 -4.33 11.97
CA ASP A 133 51.48 -5.37 12.28
C ASP A 133 51.46 -5.75 13.77
N ALA A 134 50.29 -6.08 14.31
CA ALA A 134 50.17 -6.46 15.72
C ALA A 134 50.92 -7.78 15.99
N PRO A 135 51.93 -7.80 16.89
CA PRO A 135 52.74 -9.01 17.10
C PRO A 135 52.00 -10.14 17.81
N VAL A 136 50.91 -9.81 18.51
CA VAL A 136 50.18 -10.74 19.41
C VAL A 136 49.01 -11.43 18.71
N VAL A 137 48.40 -10.81 17.70
CA VAL A 137 47.28 -11.38 16.94
C VAL A 137 47.74 -11.64 15.52
N GLN A 138 48.12 -12.88 15.25
CA GLN A 138 48.65 -13.27 13.93
C GLN A 138 47.56 -13.65 12.93
N SER A 139 46.39 -14.08 13.43
CA SER A 139 45.24 -14.38 12.59
C SER A 139 43.94 -14.22 13.37
N HIS A 140 42.95 -13.64 12.72
CA HIS A 140 41.57 -13.57 13.17
C HIS A 140 40.65 -13.62 11.95
N TRP A 141 39.46 -14.19 12.14
CA TRP A 141 38.46 -14.32 11.07
C TRP A 141 37.19 -13.55 11.44
N GLY A 142 36.56 -12.96 10.42
CA GLY A 142 35.34 -12.15 10.53
C GLY A 142 35.58 -10.65 10.29
N SER A 143 34.67 -9.82 10.78
CA SER A 143 34.63 -8.39 10.46
C SER A 143 35.83 -7.63 11.04
N SER A 144 36.57 -6.96 10.15
CA SER A 144 37.68 -6.06 10.49
C SER A 144 37.60 -4.84 9.59
N TYR A 145 37.90 -3.67 10.16
CA TYR A 145 37.82 -2.41 9.47
C TYR A 145 39.18 -1.71 9.55
N ASP A 146 39.64 -1.13 8.44
CA ASP A 146 40.84 -0.29 8.41
C ASP A 146 40.47 1.08 9.00
N ASP A 147 41.25 1.55 9.97
CA ASP A 147 41.08 2.81 10.68
C ASP A 147 42.21 3.76 10.23
N PRO A 148 41.90 4.76 9.38
CA PRO A 148 42.90 5.67 8.83
C PRO A 148 43.67 6.39 9.95
N GLY A 149 44.92 5.98 10.16
CA GLY A 149 45.83 6.53 11.16
C GLY A 149 46.03 5.68 12.41
N HIS A 150 45.16 4.71 12.69
CA HIS A 150 45.22 3.91 13.92
C HIS A 150 45.35 2.40 13.71
N GLY A 151 45.28 1.92 12.46
CA GLY A 151 45.52 0.52 12.11
C GLY A 151 44.23 -0.23 11.83
N VAL A 152 43.99 -1.34 12.52
CA VAL A 152 42.82 -2.21 12.30
C VAL A 152 41.96 -2.20 13.57
N THR A 153 40.65 -2.13 13.37
CA THR A 153 39.65 -2.29 14.43
C THR A 153 38.76 -3.49 14.12
N SER A 154 38.38 -4.24 15.16
CA SER A 154 37.48 -5.39 15.01
C SER A 154 36.61 -5.58 16.26
N PRO A 155 35.31 -5.93 16.08
CA PRO A 155 34.44 -6.32 17.18
C PRO A 155 34.67 -7.77 17.64
N ASN A 156 35.60 -8.50 17.01
CA ASN A 156 35.74 -9.94 17.23
C ASN A 156 36.80 -10.22 18.31
N PHE A 157 36.37 -10.70 19.47
CA PHE A 157 37.28 -11.08 20.56
C PHE A 157 37.17 -12.57 20.88
N SER A 158 38.24 -13.15 21.42
CA SER A 158 38.22 -14.54 21.88
C SER A 158 37.23 -14.73 23.04
N TYR A 159 36.63 -15.91 23.15
CA TYR A 159 35.75 -16.23 24.27
C TYR A 159 36.43 -16.03 25.64
N ARG A 160 37.72 -16.28 25.73
CA ARG A 160 38.51 -16.02 26.94
C ARG A 160 38.55 -14.53 27.29
N THR A 161 38.69 -13.66 26.30
CA THR A 161 38.66 -12.20 26.49
C THR A 161 37.31 -11.76 27.05
N LEU A 162 36.20 -12.29 26.51
CA LEU A 162 34.85 -11.99 27.01
C LEU A 162 34.69 -12.36 28.49
N ASN A 163 35.15 -13.56 28.89
CA ASN A 163 35.08 -13.99 30.28
C ASN A 163 35.88 -13.08 31.22
N ILE A 164 37.08 -12.65 30.81
CA ILE A 164 37.90 -11.73 31.63
C ILE A 164 37.21 -10.38 31.79
N VAL A 165 36.63 -9.85 30.71
CA VAL A 165 35.93 -8.56 30.72
C VAL A 165 34.71 -8.61 31.64
N ASN A 166 33.96 -9.71 31.63
CA ASN A 166 32.78 -9.91 32.46
C ASN A 166 33.13 -10.12 33.94
N ASP A 167 34.18 -10.89 34.23
CA ASP A 167 34.57 -11.28 35.59
C ASP A 167 35.25 -10.14 36.36
N LYS A 168 36.05 -9.30 35.69
CA LYS A 168 36.92 -8.32 36.38
C LYS A 168 36.30 -6.94 36.60
N SER A 169 35.00 -6.74 36.37
CA SER A 169 34.35 -5.42 36.46
C SER A 169 35.06 -4.32 35.64
N VAL A 170 35.87 -4.69 34.65
CA VAL A 170 36.75 -3.76 33.91
C VAL A 170 35.93 -2.66 33.24
N LEU A 171 34.74 -3.02 32.77
CA LEU A 171 33.81 -2.09 32.13
C LEU A 171 33.07 -1.21 33.14
N SER A 172 32.92 -1.62 34.40
CA SER A 172 32.25 -0.79 35.43
C SER A 172 32.98 0.52 35.70
N ALA A 173 34.31 0.55 35.53
CA ALA A 173 35.10 1.78 35.65
C ALA A 173 34.97 2.73 34.44
N LEU A 174 34.52 2.22 33.29
CA LEU A 174 34.37 3.00 32.05
C LEU A 174 32.93 3.48 31.84
N PHE A 175 31.95 2.77 32.41
CA PHE A 175 30.52 3.02 32.22
C PHE A 175 29.76 3.26 33.54
N GLY A 176 30.48 3.50 34.64
CA GLY A 176 29.95 3.80 35.98
C GLY A 176 29.98 5.28 36.32
#